data_AF-A0A1D7UUA1-F1
#
_entry.id   AF-A0A1D7UUA1-F1
#
_cell.length_a   1.000
_cell.length_b   1.000
_cell.length_c   1.000
_cell.angle_alpha   90.00
_cell.angle_beta   90.00
_cell.angle_gamma   90.00
#
_symmetry.space_group_name_H-M   'P 1'
#
loop_
_entity.id
_entity.type
_entity.pdbx_description
1 polymer ?
#
loop_
_entity_poly.entity_id
_entity_poly.type
_entity_poly.pdbx_seq_one_letter_code
_entity_poly.pdbx_strand_id
1 'polypeptide(L)'
;MLEQSPIKDHSNPMIWVHNIPNKLEEILGLDGSLQFRKFLNTTLNEFRKEVLGLSSNGFERRLQKETSAIKEEIKELHEDVRGMRVQTKEEIHLLRDEMSQFKLDANREFYLFRSSIQDFQNKFREETLNNQNELRSDFNGLRVEMKSEITEIHKTISTQTRWILVGMLGVGSFLLSLAKFV
;
A
#
# COMPACT_ATOMS: atom_id res chain seq x y z
N MET A 1 24.61 29.93 -28.85
CA MET A 1 25.70 30.83 -29.30
C MET A 1 25.85 31.89 -28.23
N LEU A 2 26.83 31.75 -27.33
CA LEU A 2 27.16 32.76 -26.33
C LEU A 2 28.27 33.63 -26.90
N GLU A 3 27.93 34.88 -27.16
CA GLU A 3 28.80 35.92 -27.70
C GLU A 3 29.91 36.20 -26.67
N GLN A 4 31.11 35.67 -26.91
CA GLN A 4 32.28 36.01 -26.11
C GLN A 4 32.73 37.42 -26.53
N SER A 5 32.35 38.41 -25.72
CA SER A 5 32.86 39.77 -25.85
C SER A 5 34.39 39.76 -25.71
N PRO A 6 35.14 40.46 -26.58
CA PRO A 6 36.59 40.48 -26.51
C PRO A 6 36.99 41.16 -25.21
N ILE A 7 37.66 40.41 -24.33
CA ILE A 7 38.25 40.91 -23.09
C ILE A 7 39.17 42.07 -23.49
N LYS A 8 38.75 43.30 -23.18
CA LYS A 8 39.56 44.50 -23.38
C LYS A 8 40.90 44.26 -22.69
N ASP A 9 41.97 44.38 -23.46
CA ASP A 9 43.33 44.40 -22.96
C ASP A 9 43.46 45.56 -21.96
N HIS A 10 43.27 45.25 -20.68
CA HIS A 10 43.53 46.16 -19.58
C HIS A 10 45.04 46.22 -19.41
N SER A 11 45.67 47.04 -20.26
CA SER A 11 47.06 47.45 -20.12
C SER A 11 47.28 47.90 -18.68
N ASN A 12 47.99 47.06 -17.94
CA ASN A 12 48.09 47.10 -16.49
C ASN A 12 48.88 48.36 -16.07
N PRO A 13 48.31 49.30 -15.29
CA PRO A 13 48.88 50.65 -15.13
C PRO A 13 50.27 50.59 -14.48
N MET A 14 51.32 51.02 -15.18
CA MET A 14 52.71 50.91 -14.74
C MET A 14 52.98 51.74 -13.47
N ILE A 15 53.68 51.19 -12.48
CA ILE A 15 54.11 51.96 -11.30
C ILE A 15 55.22 52.90 -11.73
N TRP A 16 55.10 54.18 -11.40
CA TRP A 16 56.09 55.18 -11.76
C TRP A 16 56.45 56.06 -10.56
N VAL A 17 57.69 55.95 -10.11
CA VAL A 17 58.33 56.81 -9.11
C VAL A 17 58.83 58.05 -9.83
N HIS A 18 58.21 59.18 -9.52
CA HIS A 18 58.48 60.45 -10.19
C HIS A 18 59.64 61.22 -9.52
N ASN A 19 59.72 61.18 -8.19
CA ASN A 19 60.73 61.89 -7.40
C ASN A 19 61.35 60.97 -6.35
N ILE A 20 62.60 61.23 -6.01
CA ILE A 20 63.29 60.60 -4.88
C ILE A 20 63.57 61.66 -3.81
N PRO A 21 63.72 61.27 -2.53
CA PRO A 21 63.93 62.24 -1.45
C PRO A 21 65.17 63.11 -1.67
N ASN A 22 65.06 64.42 -1.42
CA ASN A 22 66.12 65.41 -1.69
C ASN A 22 67.49 65.06 -1.10
N LYS A 23 67.51 64.46 0.11
CA LYS A 23 68.77 63.99 0.75
C LYS A 23 69.48 62.89 -0.06
N LEU A 24 68.73 62.01 -0.72
CA LEU A 24 69.29 60.98 -1.59
C LEU A 24 69.82 61.59 -2.90
N GLU A 25 69.14 62.62 -3.40
CA GLU A 25 69.57 63.32 -4.61
C GLU A 25 70.88 64.10 -4.43
N GLU A 26 71.06 64.70 -3.26
CA GLU A 26 72.31 65.36 -2.86
C GLU A 26 73.49 64.39 -2.74
N ILE A 27 73.26 63.19 -2.20
CA ILE A 27 74.29 62.15 -2.00
C ILE A 27 74.66 61.44 -3.31
N LEU A 28 73.67 61.16 -4.17
CA LEU A 28 73.84 60.41 -5.41
C LEU A 28 74.26 61.29 -6.60
N GLY A 29 74.10 62.61 -6.48
CA GLY A 29 74.23 63.56 -7.59
C GLY A 29 73.12 63.38 -8.64
N LEU A 30 73.12 64.24 -9.65
CA LEU A 30 72.06 64.29 -10.67
C LEU A 30 71.96 62.99 -11.48
N ASP A 31 73.09 62.40 -11.84
CA ASP A 31 73.17 61.17 -12.63
C ASP A 31 72.79 59.92 -11.82
N GLY A 32 73.35 59.77 -10.62
CA GLY A 32 73.02 58.64 -9.73
C GLY A 32 71.54 58.61 -9.33
N SER A 33 70.94 59.79 -9.16
CA SER A 33 69.51 59.98 -8.90
C SER A 33 68.62 59.48 -10.05
N LEU A 34 69.05 59.73 -11.28
CA LEU A 34 68.34 59.32 -12.48
C LEU A 34 68.46 57.81 -12.71
N GLN A 35 69.65 57.25 -12.49
CA GLN A 35 69.89 55.80 -12.55
C GLN A 35 69.11 55.05 -11.46
N PHE A 36 69.09 55.56 -10.23
CA PHE A 36 68.34 54.97 -9.12
C PHE A 36 66.83 55.00 -9.37
N ARG A 37 66.29 56.12 -9.90
CA ARG A 37 64.88 56.21 -10.31
C ARG A 37 64.55 55.19 -11.39
N LYS A 38 65.42 55.03 -12.40
CA LYS A 38 65.26 54.03 -13.46
C LYS A 38 65.26 52.60 -12.90
N PHE A 39 66.17 52.32 -11.96
CA PHE A 39 66.21 51.05 -11.24
C PHE A 39 64.92 50.78 -10.46
N LEU A 40 64.47 51.72 -9.61
CA LEU A 40 63.21 51.57 -8.85
C LEU A 40 62.01 51.30 -9.75
N ASN A 41 61.88 52.07 -10.83
CA ASN A 41 60.79 51.88 -11.79
C ASN A 41 60.88 50.51 -12.48
N THR A 42 62.06 50.01 -12.78
CA THR A 42 62.23 48.69 -13.40
C THR A 42 61.86 47.58 -12.41
N THR A 43 62.49 47.58 -11.24
CA THR A 43 62.32 46.55 -10.22
C THR A 43 60.89 46.50 -9.66
N LEU A 44 60.26 47.65 -9.39
CA LEU A 44 58.87 47.67 -8.87
C LEU A 44 57.87 47.14 -9.90
N ASN A 45 58.10 47.41 -11.18
CA ASN A 45 57.23 46.90 -12.23
C ASN A 45 57.45 45.40 -12.50
N GLU A 46 58.68 44.91 -12.40
CA GLU A 46 58.98 43.47 -12.46
C GLU A 46 58.35 42.73 -11.29
N PHE A 47 58.57 43.20 -10.06
CA PHE A 47 57.97 42.61 -8.87
C PHE A 47 56.43 42.60 -8.94
N ARG A 48 55.82 43.71 -9.36
CA ARG A 48 54.35 43.76 -9.54
C ARG A 48 53.86 42.74 -10.57
N LYS A 49 54.55 42.61 -11.71
CA LYS A 49 54.20 41.59 -12.71
C LYS A 49 54.28 40.18 -12.11
N GLU A 50 55.32 39.91 -11.32
CA GLU A 50 55.48 38.62 -10.66
C GLU A 50 54.37 38.36 -9.63
N VAL A 51 54.06 39.32 -8.75
CA VAL A 51 52.98 39.19 -7.75
C VAL A 51 51.63 39.00 -8.42
N LEU A 52 51.33 39.75 -9.48
CA LEU A 52 50.09 39.59 -10.24
C LEU A 52 50.04 38.24 -10.96
N GLY A 53 51.16 37.79 -11.53
CA GLY A 53 51.27 36.46 -12.14
C GLY A 53 51.05 35.35 -11.13
N LEU A 54 51.69 35.42 -9.95
CA LEU A 54 51.53 34.46 -8.86
C LEU A 54 50.09 34.42 -8.35
N SER A 55 49.48 35.59 -8.13
CA SER A 55 48.08 35.70 -7.68
C SER A 55 47.12 35.15 -8.73
N SER A 56 47.28 35.54 -10.00
CA SER A 56 46.47 35.05 -11.12
C SER A 56 46.57 33.53 -11.26
N ASN A 57 47.79 32.98 -11.26
CA ASN A 57 48.03 31.54 -11.32
C ASN A 57 47.44 30.81 -10.11
N GLY A 58 47.55 31.39 -8.92
CA GLY A 58 46.97 30.82 -7.69
C GLY A 58 45.45 30.77 -7.73
N PHE A 59 44.82 31.84 -8.20
CA PHE A 59 43.38 31.92 -8.40
C PHE A 59 42.92 30.92 -9.46
N GLU A 60 43.59 30.87 -10.61
CA GLU A 60 43.23 29.97 -11.70
C GLU A 60 43.34 28.49 -11.30
N ARG A 61 44.39 28.11 -10.57
CA ARG A 61 44.52 26.75 -10.01
C ARG A 61 43.39 26.42 -9.03
N ARG A 62 43.02 27.36 -8.14
CA ARG A 62 41.90 27.17 -7.21
C ARG A 62 40.59 27.01 -7.97
N LEU A 63 40.31 27.89 -8.93
CA LEU A 63 39.12 27.79 -9.77
C LEU A 63 39.04 26.46 -10.51
N GLN A 64 40.14 25.99 -11.10
CA GLN A 64 40.18 24.70 -11.79
C GLN A 64 39.87 23.54 -10.84
N LYS A 65 40.42 23.59 -9.62
CA LYS A 65 40.15 22.58 -8.58
C LYS A 65 38.68 22.58 -8.16
N GLU A 66 38.14 23.73 -7.79
CA GLU A 66 36.73 23.87 -7.39
C GLU A 66 35.78 23.47 -8.52
N THR A 67 36.07 23.88 -9.76
CA THR A 67 35.29 23.50 -10.94
C THR A 67 35.30 21.99 -11.16
N SER A 68 36.44 21.34 -10.93
CA SER A 68 36.56 19.88 -11.07
C SER A 68 35.83 19.14 -9.95
N ALA A 69 35.90 19.64 -8.72
CA ALA A 69 35.17 19.09 -7.57
C ALA A 69 33.65 19.19 -7.79
N ILE A 70 33.14 20.37 -8.16
CA ILE A 70 31.71 20.59 -8.46
C ILE A 70 31.24 19.68 -9.60
N LYS A 71 32.06 19.50 -10.66
CA LYS A 71 31.71 18.57 -11.75
C LYS A 71 31.57 17.14 -11.27
N GLU A 72 32.36 16.73 -10.29
CA GLU A 72 32.28 15.38 -9.74
C GLU A 72 31.06 15.22 -8.84
N GLU A 73 30.79 16.18 -7.96
CA GLU A 73 29.57 16.21 -7.14
C GLU A 73 28.29 16.19 -7.99
N ILE A 74 28.29 16.90 -9.13
CA ILE A 74 27.15 16.88 -10.07
C ILE A 74 26.97 15.50 -10.70
N LYS A 75 28.05 14.78 -11.01
CA LYS A 75 27.94 13.41 -11.56
C LYS A 75 27.41 12.45 -10.50
N GLU A 76 27.93 12.51 -9.28
CA GLU A 76 27.48 11.68 -8.16
C GLU A 76 25.98 11.89 -7.91
N LEU A 77 25.54 13.15 -7.80
CA LEU A 77 24.12 13.48 -7.65
C LEU A 77 23.27 12.95 -8.82
N HIS A 78 23.79 13.02 -10.04
CA HIS A 78 23.08 12.51 -11.22
C HIS A 78 22.97 10.97 -11.17
N GLU A 79 23.99 10.27 -10.70
CA GLU A 79 23.95 8.83 -10.47
C GLU A 79 22.95 8.45 -9.37
N ASP A 80 22.95 9.16 -8.25
CA ASP A 80 21.99 8.97 -7.16
C ASP A 80 20.55 9.18 -7.61
N VAL A 81 20.27 10.28 -8.32
CA VAL A 81 18.94 10.56 -8.87
C VAL A 81 18.52 9.48 -9.87
N ARG A 82 19.44 8.99 -10.69
CA ARG A 82 19.17 7.89 -11.61
C ARG A 82 18.87 6.60 -10.84
N GLY A 83 19.64 6.29 -9.79
CA GLY A 83 19.44 5.15 -8.92
C GLY A 83 18.06 5.17 -8.26
N MET A 84 17.71 6.28 -7.60
CA MET A 84 16.39 6.48 -6.99
C MET A 84 15.26 6.32 -8.02
N ARG A 85 15.43 6.87 -9.23
CA ARG A 85 14.41 6.74 -10.29
C ARG A 85 14.21 5.29 -10.73
N VAL A 86 15.28 4.49 -10.81
CA VAL A 86 15.19 3.05 -11.12
C VAL A 86 14.49 2.32 -9.98
N GLN A 87 14.91 2.53 -8.73
CA GLN A 87 14.31 1.90 -7.56
C GLN A 87 12.80 2.21 -7.45
N THR A 88 12.40 3.48 -7.56
CA THR A 88 10.99 3.87 -7.53
C THR A 88 10.20 3.21 -8.66
N LYS A 89 10.79 3.04 -9.85
CA LYS A 89 10.13 2.35 -10.96
C LYS A 89 9.92 0.88 -10.63
N GLU A 90 10.90 0.20 -10.05
CA GLU A 90 10.80 -1.19 -9.60
C GLU A 90 9.73 -1.35 -8.53
N GLU A 91 9.73 -0.50 -7.50
CA GLU A 91 8.71 -0.52 -6.44
C GLU A 91 7.28 -0.30 -7.00
N ILE A 92 7.10 0.62 -7.95
CA ILE A 92 5.81 0.80 -8.63
C ILE A 92 5.38 -0.44 -9.41
N HIS A 93 6.32 -1.13 -10.05
CA HIS A 93 6.02 -2.38 -10.75
C HIS A 93 5.60 -3.48 -9.78
N LEU A 94 6.33 -3.66 -8.68
CA LEU A 94 6.00 -4.62 -7.63
C LEU A 94 4.61 -4.35 -7.04
N LEU A 95 4.33 -3.10 -6.66
CA LEU A 95 3.01 -2.71 -6.13
C LEU A 95 1.87 -2.97 -7.13
N ARG A 96 2.12 -2.77 -8.42
CA ARG A 96 1.11 -3.06 -9.46
C ARG A 96 0.86 -4.56 -9.59
N ASP A 97 1.88 -5.38 -9.47
CA ASP A 97 1.77 -6.83 -9.52
C ASP A 97 1.04 -7.35 -8.26
N GLU A 98 1.42 -6.88 -7.08
CA GLU A 98 0.74 -7.20 -5.81
C GLU A 98 -0.74 -6.81 -5.85
N MET A 99 -1.07 -5.61 -6.33
CA MET A 99 -2.45 -5.15 -6.49
C MET A 99 -3.24 -6.03 -7.46
N SER A 100 -2.59 -6.48 -8.54
CA SER A 100 -3.21 -7.37 -9.53
C SER A 100 -3.50 -8.75 -8.93
N GLN A 101 -2.58 -9.29 -8.14
CA GLN A 101 -2.78 -10.54 -7.40
C GLN A 101 -3.88 -10.41 -6.34
N PHE A 102 -3.83 -9.36 -5.53
CA PHE A 102 -4.86 -9.07 -4.53
C PHE A 102 -6.26 -9.02 -5.15
N LYS A 103 -6.41 -8.39 -6.31
CA LYS A 103 -7.69 -8.34 -7.03
C LYS A 103 -8.16 -9.72 -7.47
N LEU A 104 -7.25 -10.57 -7.95
CA LEU A 104 -7.59 -11.95 -8.33
C LEU A 104 -8.02 -12.78 -7.12
N ASP A 105 -7.29 -12.67 -6.01
CA ASP A 105 -7.59 -13.39 -4.78
C ASP A 105 -8.92 -12.94 -4.19
N ALA A 106 -9.15 -11.62 -4.07
CA ALA A 106 -10.42 -11.07 -3.60
C ALA A 106 -11.61 -11.54 -4.45
N ASN A 107 -11.43 -11.58 -5.78
CA ASN A 107 -12.46 -12.06 -6.69
C ASN A 107 -12.72 -13.57 -6.50
N ARG A 108 -11.66 -14.37 -6.32
CA ARG A 108 -11.78 -15.81 -6.04
C ARG A 108 -12.52 -16.07 -4.74
N GLU A 109 -12.13 -15.40 -3.66
CA GLU A 109 -12.79 -15.51 -2.35
C GLU A 109 -14.28 -15.12 -2.45
N PHE A 110 -14.60 -14.08 -3.21
CA PHE A 110 -15.99 -13.69 -3.43
C PHE A 110 -16.80 -14.76 -4.18
N TYR A 111 -16.20 -15.40 -5.19
CA TYR A 111 -16.84 -16.53 -5.88
C TYR A 111 -17.07 -17.72 -4.95
N LEU A 112 -16.08 -18.08 -4.13
CA LEU A 112 -16.19 -19.17 -3.16
C LEU A 112 -17.27 -18.87 -2.12
N PHE A 113 -17.28 -17.66 -1.57
CA PHE A 113 -18.29 -17.21 -0.63
C PHE A 113 -19.70 -17.28 -1.21
N ARG A 114 -19.90 -16.76 -2.44
CA ARG A 114 -21.19 -16.82 -3.12
C ARG A 114 -21.64 -18.26 -3.36
N SER A 115 -20.72 -19.14 -3.77
CA SER A 115 -21.00 -20.57 -3.94
C SER A 115 -21.40 -21.23 -2.62
N SER A 116 -20.70 -20.91 -1.53
CA SER A 116 -21.04 -21.40 -0.19
C SER A 116 -22.43 -20.95 0.27
N ILE A 117 -22.84 -19.71 -0.02
CA ILE A 117 -24.19 -19.24 0.28
C ILE A 117 -25.23 -20.03 -0.52
N GLN A 118 -24.98 -20.29 -1.80
CA GLN A 118 -25.90 -21.06 -2.63
C GLN A 118 -26.05 -22.50 -2.13
N ASP A 119 -24.94 -23.15 -1.77
CA ASP A 119 -24.95 -24.49 -1.17
C ASP A 119 -25.75 -24.50 0.14
N PHE A 120 -25.51 -23.53 1.03
CA PHE A 120 -26.25 -23.39 2.27
C PHE A 120 -27.76 -23.20 2.03
N GLN A 121 -28.15 -22.33 1.10
CA GLN A 121 -29.56 -22.11 0.74
C GLN A 121 -30.24 -23.37 0.21
N ASN A 122 -29.53 -24.14 -0.62
CA ASN A 122 -30.04 -25.40 -1.16
C ASN A 122 -30.25 -26.43 -0.04
N LYS A 123 -29.24 -26.63 0.82
CA LYS A 123 -29.32 -27.53 1.98
C LYS A 123 -30.46 -27.15 2.91
N PHE A 124 -30.58 -25.87 3.26
CA PHE A 124 -31.66 -25.38 4.12
C PHE A 124 -33.04 -25.64 3.52
N ARG A 125 -33.20 -25.44 2.20
CA ARG A 125 -34.45 -25.72 1.49
C ARG A 125 -34.77 -27.21 1.51
N GLU A 126 -33.79 -28.06 1.24
CA GLU A 126 -33.94 -29.52 1.27
C GLU A 126 -34.36 -30.01 2.67
N GLU A 127 -33.66 -29.54 3.71
CA GLU A 127 -33.98 -29.87 5.10
C GLU A 127 -35.40 -29.43 5.49
N THR A 128 -35.80 -28.23 5.07
CA THR A 128 -37.17 -27.73 5.31
C THR A 128 -38.23 -28.61 4.63
N LEU A 129 -37.99 -29.01 3.37
CA LEU A 129 -38.91 -29.89 2.64
C LEU A 129 -38.97 -31.29 3.25
N ASN A 130 -37.83 -31.84 3.67
CA ASN A 130 -37.76 -33.13 4.34
C ASN A 130 -38.52 -33.11 5.66
N ASN A 131 -38.30 -32.11 6.51
CA ASN A 131 -39.03 -31.95 7.77
C ASN A 131 -40.54 -31.79 7.54
N GLN A 132 -40.97 -31.05 6.50
CA GLN A 132 -42.38 -30.94 6.15
C GLN A 132 -42.99 -32.27 5.72
N ASN A 133 -42.26 -33.06 4.93
CA ASN A 133 -42.71 -34.37 4.49
C ASN A 133 -42.79 -35.37 5.66
N GLU A 134 -41.80 -35.35 6.56
CA GLU A 134 -41.78 -36.16 7.78
C GLU A 134 -42.98 -35.83 8.67
N LEU A 135 -43.20 -34.55 9.01
CA LEU A 135 -44.36 -34.11 9.79
C LEU A 135 -45.69 -34.50 9.16
N ARG A 136 -45.80 -34.42 7.82
CA ARG A 136 -47.01 -34.83 7.11
C ARG A 136 -47.21 -36.35 7.16
N SER A 137 -46.13 -37.11 7.07
CA SER A 137 -46.14 -38.56 7.21
C SER A 137 -46.59 -38.96 8.62
N ASP A 138 -45.98 -38.37 9.65
CA ASP A 138 -46.31 -38.62 11.05
C ASP A 138 -47.77 -38.28 11.36
N PHE A 139 -48.24 -37.13 10.89
CA PHE A 139 -49.65 -36.74 11.05
C PHE A 139 -50.61 -37.73 10.38
N ASN A 140 -50.28 -38.20 9.18
CA ASN A 140 -51.08 -39.21 8.50
C ASN A 140 -51.05 -40.56 9.25
N GLY A 141 -49.88 -40.94 9.78
CA GLY A 141 -49.70 -42.13 10.62
C GLY A 141 -50.60 -42.08 11.85
N LEU A 142 -50.49 -41.01 12.65
CA LEU A 142 -51.33 -40.75 13.82
C LEU A 142 -52.83 -40.79 13.47
N ARG A 143 -53.22 -40.19 12.34
CA ARG A 143 -54.62 -40.20 11.90
C ARG A 143 -55.13 -41.60 11.58
N VAL A 144 -54.30 -42.46 10.98
CA VAL A 144 -54.64 -43.86 10.69
C VAL A 144 -54.74 -44.65 12.00
N GLU A 145 -53.78 -44.46 12.90
CA GLU A 145 -53.75 -45.09 14.22
C GLU A 145 -55.01 -44.75 15.03
N MET A 146 -55.34 -43.45 15.18
CA MET A 146 -56.57 -43.01 15.84
C MET A 146 -57.84 -43.60 15.23
N LYS A 147 -57.93 -43.67 13.89
CA LYS A 147 -59.07 -44.31 13.22
C LYS A 147 -59.17 -45.79 13.57
N SER A 148 -58.04 -46.49 13.59
CA SER A 148 -57.97 -47.89 13.98
C SER A 148 -58.47 -48.08 15.41
N GLU A 149 -57.92 -47.33 16.37
CA GLU A 149 -58.32 -47.38 17.78
C GLU A 149 -59.81 -47.09 17.97
N ILE A 150 -60.37 -46.07 17.31
CA ILE A 150 -61.81 -45.77 17.36
C ILE A 150 -62.64 -46.96 16.85
N THR A 151 -62.23 -47.59 15.75
CA THR A 151 -62.94 -48.77 15.24
C THR A 151 -62.87 -49.97 16.18
N GLU A 152 -61.73 -50.14 16.87
CA GLU A 152 -61.54 -51.20 17.85
C GLU A 152 -62.38 -50.98 19.12
N ILE A 153 -62.39 -49.75 19.63
CA ILE A 153 -63.27 -49.34 20.73
C ILE A 153 -64.74 -49.57 20.34
N HIS A 154 -65.16 -49.15 19.14
CA HIS A 154 -66.53 -49.36 18.67
C HIS A 154 -66.91 -50.84 18.59
N LYS A 155 -66.02 -51.70 18.06
CA LYS A 155 -66.23 -53.17 18.04
C LYS A 155 -66.37 -53.73 19.45
N THR A 156 -65.53 -53.27 20.38
CA THR A 156 -65.55 -53.68 21.78
C THR A 156 -66.86 -53.30 22.46
N ILE A 157 -67.31 -52.04 22.30
CA ILE A 157 -68.60 -51.56 22.82
C ILE A 157 -69.76 -52.38 22.23
N SER A 158 -69.80 -52.56 20.91
CA SER A 158 -70.87 -53.32 20.25
C SER A 158 -70.97 -54.75 20.77
N THR A 159 -69.82 -55.40 20.97
CA THR A 159 -69.74 -56.75 21.55
C THR A 159 -70.23 -56.77 22.99
N GLN A 160 -69.79 -55.83 23.83
CA GLN A 160 -70.25 -55.70 25.21
C GLN A 160 -71.77 -55.46 25.27
N THR A 161 -72.31 -54.53 24.49
CA THR A 161 -73.77 -54.25 24.44
C THR A 161 -74.55 -55.50 24.05
N ARG A 162 -74.08 -56.28 23.08
CA ARG A 162 -74.73 -57.53 22.68
C ARG A 162 -74.80 -58.52 23.84
N TRP A 163 -73.71 -58.73 24.58
CA TRP A 163 -73.70 -59.63 25.73
C TRP A 163 -74.56 -59.12 26.89
N ILE A 164 -74.59 -57.81 27.14
CA ILE A 164 -75.47 -57.21 28.16
C ILE A 164 -76.94 -57.47 27.82
N LEU A 165 -77.36 -57.22 26.57
CA LEU A 165 -78.74 -57.45 26.15
C LEU A 165 -79.16 -58.93 26.28
N VAL A 166 -78.27 -59.85 25.88
CA VAL A 166 -78.50 -61.29 26.05
C VAL A 166 -78.64 -61.64 27.54
N GLY A 167 -77.76 -61.11 28.39
CA GLY A 167 -77.83 -61.29 29.84
C GLY A 167 -79.14 -60.76 30.45
N MET A 168 -79.55 -59.54 30.08
CA MET A 168 -80.79 -58.93 30.55
C MET A 168 -82.04 -59.73 30.15
N LEU A 169 -82.11 -60.22 28.91
CA LEU A 169 -83.21 -61.09 28.47
C LEU A 169 -83.23 -62.43 29.21
N GLY A 170 -82.05 -63.00 29.47
CA GLY A 170 -81.89 -64.21 30.27
C GLY A 170 -82.43 -64.02 31.70
N VAL A 171 -82.03 -62.95 32.38
CA VAL A 171 -82.48 -62.63 33.74
C VAL A 171 -83.99 -62.35 33.77
N GLY A 172 -84.53 -61.59 32.82
CA GLY A 172 -85.97 -61.32 32.74
C GLY A 172 -86.80 -62.59 32.53
N SER A 173 -86.34 -63.49 31.67
CA SER A 173 -87.00 -64.78 31.42
C SER A 173 -86.92 -65.71 32.63
N PHE A 174 -85.81 -65.68 33.36
CA PHE A 174 -85.62 -66.44 34.59
C PHE A 174 -86.54 -65.95 35.71
N LEU A 175 -86.63 -64.64 35.94
CA LEU A 175 -87.55 -64.05 36.92
C LEU A 175 -89.02 -64.36 36.59
N LEU A 176 -89.41 -64.30 35.30
CA LEU A 176 -90.75 -64.67 34.87
C LEU A 176 -91.06 -66.15 35.12
N SER A 177 -90.06 -67.03 34.96
CA SER A 177 -90.20 -68.46 35.22
C SER A 177 -90.33 -68.76 36.71
N LEU A 178 -89.59 -68.05 37.57
CA LEU A 178 -89.73 -68.15 39.02
C LEU A 178 -91.09 -67.63 39.51
N ALA A 179 -91.62 -66.54 38.93
CA ALA A 179 -92.94 -66.01 39.26
C ALA A 179 -94.10 -66.95 38.88
N LYS A 180 -93.89 -67.91 37.98
CA LYS A 180 -94.87 -68.97 37.67
C LYS A 180 -94.82 -70.15 38.62
N PHE A 181 -93.77 -70.25 39.44
CA PHE A 181 -93.55 -71.34 40.40
C PHE A 181 -93.86 -70.97 41.85
N VAL A 182 -94.19 -69.70 42.11
CA VAL A 182 -94.72 -69.17 43.39
C VAL A 182 -96.21 -68.91 43.22
#